data_AF-A0A530H5X6-F1
#
_entry.id   AF-A0A530H5X6-F1
#
_cell.length_a   1.000
_cell.length_b   1.000
_cell.length_c   1.000
_cell.angle_alpha   90.00
_cell.angle_beta   90.00
_cell.angle_gamma   90.00
#
_symmetry.space_group_name_H-M   'P 1'
#
loop_
_entity.id
_entity.type
_entity.pdbx_description
1 polymer ?
#
loop_
_entity_poly.entity_id
_entity_poly.type
_entity_poly.pdbx_seq_one_letter_code
_entity_poly.pdbx_strand_id
1 'polypeptide(L)'
;KQETGKVVPTWNYVAVHAHGPIEFFEDADRLLEVVTRLTNLHEGERAAPWAVSDAPADFIQSQLKGIVGLRMPITKLEGKRKMSQNRNAADRAGVLAGLAASERPSDREVAPLIP
;
A
#
# COMPACT_ATOMS: atom_id res chain seq x y z
N LYS A 1 11.73 29.72 -2.38
CA LYS A 1 11.97 29.78 -0.89
C LYS A 1 12.99 30.85 -0.48
N GLN A 2 14.15 30.91 -1.13
CA GLN A 2 15.24 31.83 -0.75
C GLN A 2 15.01 33.29 -1.19
N GLU A 3 14.16 33.54 -2.19
CA GLU A 3 13.95 34.89 -2.74
C GLU A 3 13.08 35.82 -1.89
N THR A 4 12.03 35.30 -1.24
CA THR A 4 11.06 36.14 -0.52
C THR A 4 10.74 35.69 0.90
N GLY A 5 11.12 34.47 1.29
CA GLY A 5 10.77 33.87 2.59
C GLY A 5 9.26 33.59 2.80
N LYS A 6 8.37 34.02 1.90
CA LYS A 6 6.91 33.84 1.99
C LYS A 6 6.48 32.43 1.58
N VAL A 7 6.93 31.43 2.33
CA VAL A 7 6.57 30.03 2.14
C VAL A 7 6.04 29.42 3.43
N VAL A 8 5.06 28.53 3.29
CA VAL A 8 4.51 27.76 4.41
C VAL A 8 4.98 26.31 4.31
N PRO A 9 5.42 25.68 5.42
CA PRO A 9 5.74 24.27 5.43
C PRO A 9 4.49 23.45 5.11
N THR A 10 4.65 22.38 4.33
CA THR A 10 3.56 21.51 3.94
C THR A 10 4.07 20.12 3.58
N TRP A 11 3.15 19.17 3.45
CA TRP A 11 3.44 17.76 3.18
C TRP A 11 2.90 17.37 1.80
N ASN A 12 3.71 16.63 1.06
CA ASN A 12 3.31 15.96 -0.17
C ASN A 12 2.94 14.50 0.14
N TYR A 13 1.82 14.01 -0.39
CA TYR A 13 1.33 12.65 -0.16
C TYR A 13 0.35 12.19 -1.24
N VAL A 14 0.25 10.87 -1.41
CA VAL A 14 -0.84 10.18 -2.12
C VAL A 14 -1.56 9.29 -1.13
N ALA A 15 -2.88 9.31 -1.15
CA ALA A 15 -3.71 8.41 -0.36
C ALA A 15 -4.91 7.92 -1.18
N VAL A 16 -5.32 6.69 -0.91
CA VAL A 16 -6.58 6.10 -1.40
C VAL A 16 -7.38 5.67 -0.17
N HIS A 17 -8.59 6.17 -0.04
CA HIS A 17 -9.54 5.73 0.98
C HIS A 17 -10.57 4.82 0.32
N ALA A 18 -10.68 3.58 0.79
CA ALA A 18 -11.72 2.65 0.36
C ALA A 18 -12.79 2.56 1.45
N HIS A 19 -14.06 2.64 1.04
CA HIS A 19 -15.21 2.49 1.92
C HIS A 19 -16.04 1.30 1.47
N GLY A 20 -16.63 0.60 2.43
CA GLY A 20 -17.50 -0.54 2.19
C GLY A 20 -18.03 -1.12 3.50
N PRO A 21 -19.10 -1.94 3.46
CA PRO A 21 -19.49 -2.74 4.60
C PRO A 21 -18.42 -3.80 4.91
N ILE A 22 -18.33 -4.19 6.17
CA ILE A 22 -17.44 -5.27 6.62
C ILE A 22 -18.27 -6.52 6.88
N GLU A 23 -17.82 -7.66 6.35
CA GLU A 23 -18.31 -9.00 6.66
C GLU A 23 -17.17 -9.79 7.30
N PHE A 24 -17.43 -10.39 8.46
CA PHE A 24 -16.54 -11.35 9.08
C PHE A 24 -17.00 -12.78 8.76
N PHE A 25 -16.05 -13.70 8.57
CA PHE A 25 -16.36 -15.11 8.30
C PHE A 25 -15.30 -16.04 8.87
N GLU A 26 -15.72 -17.25 9.24
CA GLU A 26 -14.86 -18.30 9.81
C GLU A 26 -14.93 -19.62 9.02
N ASP A 27 -15.62 -19.60 7.87
CA ASP A 27 -15.75 -20.76 6.98
C ASP A 27 -14.38 -21.23 6.48
N ALA A 28 -14.04 -22.49 6.77
CA ALA A 28 -12.69 -23.02 6.55
C ALA A 28 -12.31 -23.03 5.06
N ASP A 29 -13.25 -23.33 4.16
CA ASP A 29 -12.97 -23.37 2.72
C ASP A 29 -12.70 -21.97 2.18
N ARG A 30 -13.53 -20.97 2.55
CA ARG A 30 -13.29 -19.56 2.22
C ARG A 30 -11.97 -19.04 2.80
N LEU A 31 -11.62 -19.44 4.02
CA LEU A 31 -10.35 -19.06 4.64
C LEU A 31 -9.17 -19.68 3.90
N LEU A 32 -9.27 -20.95 3.52
CA LEU A 32 -8.25 -21.66 2.75
C LEU A 32 -8.01 -20.98 1.39
N GLU A 33 -9.06 -20.56 0.70
CA GLU A 33 -8.94 -19.79 -0.55
C GLU A 33 -8.16 -18.49 -0.37
N VAL A 34 -8.45 -17.74 0.70
CA VAL A 34 -7.76 -16.47 1.00
C VAL A 34 -6.29 -16.70 1.30
N VAL A 35 -5.98 -17.67 2.17
CA VAL A 35 -4.59 -17.99 2.53
C VAL A 35 -3.82 -18.48 1.31
N THR A 36 -4.41 -19.38 0.51
CA THR A 36 -3.79 -19.90 -0.73
C THR A 36 -3.47 -18.77 -1.71
N ARG A 37 -4.41 -17.84 -1.93
CA ARG A 37 -4.17 -16.71 -2.82
C ARG A 37 -3.07 -15.77 -2.30
N LEU A 38 -3.02 -15.53 -0.98
CA LEU A 38 -1.97 -14.72 -0.37
C LEU A 38 -0.60 -15.40 -0.46
N THR A 39 -0.53 -16.71 -0.22
CA THR A 39 0.70 -17.49 -0.40
C THR A 39 1.19 -17.39 -1.84
N ASN A 40 0.33 -17.66 -2.82
CA ASN A 40 0.70 -17.56 -4.24
C ASN A 40 1.21 -16.17 -4.62
N LEU A 41 0.60 -15.11 -4.09
CA LEU A 41 1.03 -13.73 -4.36
C LEU A 41 2.43 -13.42 -3.82
N HIS A 42 2.79 -13.93 -2.64
CA HIS A 42 4.05 -13.60 -1.97
C HIS A 42 5.19 -14.61 -2.21
N GLU A 43 4.85 -15.84 -2.62
CA GLU A 43 5.80 -16.92 -2.92
C GLU A 43 6.07 -17.06 -4.42
N GLY A 44 5.14 -16.61 -5.29
CA GLY A 44 5.15 -16.93 -6.72
C GLY A 44 6.40 -16.49 -7.50
N GLU A 45 7.11 -15.46 -7.05
CA GLU A 45 8.36 -14.99 -7.70
C GLU A 45 9.61 -15.74 -7.21
N ARG A 46 9.48 -16.67 -6.27
CA ARG A 46 10.62 -17.44 -5.75
C ARG A 46 10.98 -18.59 -6.68
N ALA A 47 12.26 -18.96 -6.67
CA ALA A 47 12.77 -20.08 -7.46
C ALA A 47 12.12 -21.42 -7.07
N ALA A 48 11.72 -21.58 -5.81
CA ALA A 48 10.96 -22.71 -5.29
C ALA A 48 9.80 -22.16 -4.46
N PRO A 49 8.63 -21.88 -5.09
CA PRO A 49 7.49 -21.32 -4.38
C PRO A 49 6.90 -22.38 -3.44
N TRP A 50 6.69 -22.01 -2.18
CA TRP A 50 5.97 -22.84 -1.24
C TRP A 50 4.46 -22.71 -1.45
N ALA A 51 3.74 -23.82 -1.54
CA ALA A 51 2.28 -23.86 -1.66
C ALA A 51 1.65 -24.26 -0.33
N VAL A 52 0.42 -23.77 -0.06
CA VAL A 52 -0.32 -24.17 1.15
C VAL A 52 -0.49 -25.69 1.24
N SER A 53 -0.69 -26.36 0.09
CA SER A 53 -0.82 -27.80 -0.02
C SER A 53 0.47 -28.59 0.28
N ASP A 54 1.61 -27.92 0.43
CA ASP A 54 2.86 -28.56 0.85
C ASP A 54 2.84 -28.90 2.35
N ALA A 55 1.92 -28.30 3.11
CA ALA A 55 1.68 -28.68 4.50
C ALA A 55 0.70 -29.86 4.63
N PRO A 56 0.81 -30.68 5.69
CA PRO A 56 -0.17 -31.71 6.00
C PRO A 56 -1.59 -31.15 6.16
N ALA A 57 -2.59 -31.88 5.67
CA ALA A 57 -3.99 -31.41 5.66
C ALA A 57 -4.55 -31.15 7.07
N ASP A 58 -4.23 -32.02 8.04
CA ASP A 58 -4.62 -31.85 9.44
C ASP A 58 -4.00 -30.59 10.07
N PHE A 59 -2.75 -30.30 9.74
CA PHE A 59 -2.07 -29.08 10.15
C PHE A 59 -2.75 -27.83 9.56
N ILE A 60 -3.04 -27.83 8.26
CA ILE A 60 -3.77 -26.73 7.60
C ILE A 60 -5.11 -26.48 8.31
N GLN A 61 -5.90 -27.53 8.51
CA GLN A 61 -7.21 -27.43 9.17
C GLN A 61 -7.12 -26.91 10.60
N SER A 62 -6.07 -27.28 11.35
CA SER A 62 -5.81 -26.74 12.69
C SER A 62 -5.49 -25.25 12.66
N GLN A 63 -4.64 -24.81 11.71
CA GLN A 63 -4.24 -23.40 11.60
C GLN A 63 -5.41 -22.49 11.19
N LEU A 64 -6.30 -22.96 10.30
CA LEU A 64 -7.47 -22.19 9.86
C LEU A 64 -8.41 -21.80 11.01
N LYS A 65 -8.50 -22.63 12.07
CA LYS A 65 -9.32 -22.34 13.27
C LYS A 65 -8.85 -21.11 14.04
N GLY A 66 -7.60 -20.69 13.84
CA GLY A 66 -7.03 -19.49 14.46
C GLY A 66 -7.25 -18.21 13.66
N ILE A 67 -7.97 -18.28 12.53
CA ILE A 67 -8.12 -17.16 11.60
C ILE A 67 -9.58 -16.70 11.55
N VAL A 68 -9.79 -15.38 11.67
CA VAL A 68 -11.06 -14.74 11.33
C VAL A 68 -10.88 -13.99 10.01
N GLY A 69 -11.67 -14.37 9.01
CA GLY A 69 -11.68 -13.75 7.70
C GLY A 69 -12.44 -12.43 7.74
N LEU A 70 -11.96 -11.46 6.96
CA LEU A 70 -12.62 -10.18 6.73
C LEU A 70 -12.80 -9.95 5.23
N ARG A 71 -14.01 -9.58 4.83
CA ARG A 71 -14.35 -9.15 3.48
C ARG A 71 -14.92 -7.73 3.52
N MET A 72 -14.40 -6.86 2.67
CA MET A 72 -14.92 -5.50 2.48
C MET A 72 -15.22 -5.26 0.99
N PRO A 73 -16.47 -5.46 0.54
CA PRO A 73 -16.88 -5.04 -0.79
C PRO A 73 -16.74 -3.52 -0.90
N ILE A 74 -15.87 -3.04 -1.78
CA ILE A 74 -15.63 -1.61 -1.97
C ILE A 74 -16.84 -0.98 -2.64
N THR A 75 -17.48 -0.03 -1.96
CA THR A 75 -18.61 0.76 -2.49
C THR A 75 -18.17 2.14 -2.96
N LYS A 76 -17.03 2.65 -2.44
CA LYS A 76 -16.50 3.96 -2.82
C LYS A 76 -14.98 4.00 -2.66
N LEU A 77 -14.32 4.67 -3.61
CA LEU A 77 -12.90 5.01 -3.55
C LEU A 77 -12.74 6.53 -3.61
N GLU A 78 -11.93 7.07 -2.70
CA GLU A 78 -11.50 8.46 -2.75
C GLU A 78 -9.99 8.56 -2.86
N GLY A 79 -9.50 9.20 -3.92
CA GLY A 79 -8.08 9.52 -4.08
C GLY A 79 -7.76 10.93 -3.59
N LYS A 80 -6.62 11.10 -2.91
CA LYS A 80 -6.01 12.39 -2.63
C LYS A 80 -4.57 12.39 -3.12
N ARG A 81 -4.21 13.40 -3.91
CA ARG A 81 -2.85 13.58 -4.44
C ARG A 81 -2.42 15.03 -4.26
N LYS A 82 -1.64 15.28 -3.23
CA LYS A 82 -1.02 16.58 -2.95
C LYS A 82 0.46 16.48 -3.24
N MET A 83 0.89 17.04 -4.37
CA MET A 83 2.24 16.95 -4.91
C MET A 83 2.71 18.32 -5.40
N SER A 84 2.42 19.38 -4.63
CA SER A 84 2.85 20.75 -4.93
C SER A 84 2.41 21.29 -6.31
N GLN A 85 1.31 20.76 -6.87
CA GLN A 85 0.83 21.14 -8.21
C GLN A 85 0.41 22.61 -8.31
N ASN A 86 0.13 23.25 -7.18
CA ASN A 86 -0.23 24.66 -7.07
C ASN A 86 0.98 25.62 -7.08
N ARG A 87 2.21 25.11 -7.21
CA ARG A 87 3.43 25.92 -7.25
C ARG A 87 3.88 26.17 -8.69
N ASN A 88 4.65 27.23 -8.91
CA ASN A 88 5.29 27.50 -10.20
C ASN A 88 6.34 26.41 -10.54
N ALA A 89 6.81 26.37 -11.79
CA ALA A 89 7.74 25.34 -12.25
C ALA A 89 9.08 25.34 -11.49
N ALA A 90 9.63 26.51 -11.17
CA ALA A 90 10.91 26.63 -10.47
C ALA A 90 10.83 26.06 -9.04
N ASP A 91 9.76 26.37 -8.30
CA ASP A 91 9.52 25.83 -6.96
C ASP A 91 9.29 24.32 -7.00
N ARG A 92 8.59 23.78 -8.01
CA ARG A 92 8.41 22.32 -8.16
C ARG A 92 9.74 21.62 -8.44
N ALA A 93 10.56 22.16 -9.34
CA ALA A 93 11.89 21.64 -9.63
C ALA A 93 12.79 21.65 -8.37
N GLY A 94 12.72 22.73 -7.58
CA GLY A 94 13.46 22.82 -6.32
C GLY A 94 13.00 21.80 -5.28
N VAL A 95 11.68 21.54 -5.17
CA VAL A 95 11.13 20.49 -4.30
C VAL A 95 11.59 19.11 -4.76
N LEU A 96 11.50 18.80 -6.06
CA LEU A 96 11.94 17.53 -6.64
C LEU A 96 13.42 17.29 -6.33
N ALA A 97 14.29 18.26 -6.62
CA ALA A 97 15.72 18.14 -6.40
C ALA A 97 16.05 17.91 -4.91
N GLY A 98 15.39 18.68 -4.01
CA GLY A 98 15.58 18.53 -2.58
C GLY A 98 15.13 17.17 -2.04
N LEU A 99 14.00 16.65 -2.53
CA LEU A 99 13.50 15.33 -2.14
C LEU A 99 14.38 14.19 -2.69
N ALA A 100 14.83 14.30 -3.94
CA ALA A 100 15.69 13.31 -4.58
C ALA A 100 17.06 13.19 -3.91
N ALA A 101 17.60 14.29 -3.37
CA ALA A 101 18.86 14.34 -2.64
C ALA A 101 18.72 14.05 -1.13
N SER A 102 17.51 13.81 -0.62
CA SER A 102 17.30 13.53 0.80
C SER A 102 17.87 12.18 1.19
N GLU A 103 18.44 12.09 2.39
CA GLU A 103 18.89 10.83 3.00
C GLU A 103 17.71 9.88 3.32
N ARG A 104 16.48 10.42 3.44
CA ARG A 104 15.29 9.62 3.75
C ARG A 104 14.74 8.90 2.51
N PRO A 105 14.58 7.57 2.52
CA PRO A 105 14.03 6.81 1.38
C PRO A 105 12.65 7.30 0.93
N SER A 106 11.76 7.58 1.89
CA SER A 106 10.40 8.06 1.61
C SER A 106 10.37 9.38 0.82
N ASP A 107 11.35 10.26 1.05
CA ASP A 107 11.44 11.52 0.30
C ASP A 107 11.80 11.24 -1.16
N ARG A 108 12.74 10.32 -1.39
CA ARG A 108 13.17 9.89 -2.73
C ARG A 108 12.08 9.15 -3.49
N GLU A 109 11.25 8.35 -2.82
CA GLU A 109 10.07 7.69 -3.41
C GLU A 109 9.01 8.71 -3.87
N VAL A 110 8.86 9.82 -3.14
CA VAL A 110 7.89 10.88 -3.47
C VAL A 110 8.41 11.83 -4.54
N ALA A 111 9.73 12.02 -4.66
CA ALA A 111 10.36 12.91 -5.64
C ALA A 111 9.84 12.74 -7.09
N PRO A 112 9.78 11.51 -7.67
CA PRO A 112 9.28 11.32 -9.04
C PRO A 112 7.78 11.57 -9.20
N LEU A 113 7.03 11.77 -8.10
CA LEU A 113 5.61 12.09 -8.13
C LEU A 113 5.34 13.60 -8.21
N ILE A 114 6.37 14.45 -8.10
CA ILE A 114 6.24 15.89 -8.30
C ILE A 114 6.06 16.17 -9.81
N PRO A 115 4.98 16.87 -10.23
CA PRO A 115 4.74 17.20 -11.63
C PRO A 115 5.43 18.48 -12.12
#